data_AF-A0A7K4M128-F1
#
_entry.id   AF-A0A7K4M128-F1
#
_cell.length_a   1.000
_cell.length_b   1.000
_cell.length_c   1.000
_cell.angle_alpha   90.00
_cell.angle_beta   90.00
_cell.angle_gamma   90.00
#
_symmetry.space_group_name_H-M   'P 1'
#
loop_
_entity.id
_entity.type
_entity.pdbx_description
1 polymer ?
#
loop_
_entity_poly.entity_id
_entity_poly.type
_entity_poly.pdbx_seq_one_letter_code
_entity_poly.pdbx_strand_id
1 'polypeptide(L)'
;PVPEAGLGLRMPRQPRSSERAFLSLQLEYEGASAVQLRFLRLLSGRAAQQVSYACRPRATHGRPQPAKAIRFLADSRERSYAATLPGCVLDNDSSLTDTIFHFATEELALLPLRDLAVFHNGDASHQFGFTVGPVCFS
;
A
#
# COMPACT_ATOMS: atom_id res chain seq x y z
N PRO A 1 -21.31 -5.47 -13.22
CA PRO A 1 -21.58 -4.77 -11.94
C PRO A 1 -20.84 -5.43 -10.79
N VAL A 2 -19.71 -4.85 -10.37
CA VAL A 2 -19.08 -5.16 -9.08
C VAL A 2 -18.58 -3.83 -8.51
N PRO A 3 -19.24 -3.25 -7.50
CA PRO A 3 -18.71 -2.15 -6.74
C PRO A 3 -18.03 -2.75 -5.50
N GLU A 4 -16.71 -2.96 -5.54
CA GLU A 4 -15.97 -3.25 -4.32
C GLU A 4 -15.51 -1.93 -3.71
N ALA A 5 -16.18 -1.53 -2.63
CA ALA A 5 -15.79 -0.44 -1.76
C ALA A 5 -14.51 -0.80 -0.99
N GLY A 6 -13.38 -0.82 -1.68
CA GLY A 6 -12.06 -0.79 -1.05
C GLY A 6 -11.70 0.65 -0.70
N LEU A 7 -11.14 0.89 0.49
CA LEU A 7 -10.63 2.21 0.91
C LEU A 7 -9.97 2.92 -0.28
N GLY A 8 -10.45 4.13 -0.61
CA GLY A 8 -10.28 4.80 -1.91
C GLY A 8 -8.86 4.88 -2.46
N LEU A 9 -8.37 3.80 -3.06
CA LEU A 9 -7.14 3.74 -3.84
C LEU A 9 -7.37 4.55 -5.12
N ARG A 10 -6.71 5.70 -5.23
CA ARG A 10 -6.71 6.53 -6.43
C ARG A 10 -5.40 6.36 -7.16
N MET A 11 -5.41 6.18 -8.48
CA MET A 11 -4.18 6.27 -9.28
C MET A 11 -3.81 7.74 -9.54
N PRO A 12 -2.81 8.34 -8.87
CA PRO A 12 -2.25 9.62 -9.29
C PRO A 12 -1.57 9.54 -10.65
N ARG A 13 -1.77 10.56 -11.48
CA ARG A 13 -0.91 10.82 -12.65
C ARG A 13 0.38 11.48 -12.18
N GLN A 14 1.54 10.87 -12.50
CA GLN A 14 2.94 11.32 -12.36
C GLN A 14 3.32 12.02 -11.02
N PRO A 15 4.40 11.62 -10.32
CA PRO A 15 4.85 12.36 -9.13
C PRO A 15 5.18 13.83 -9.45
N ARG A 16 4.66 14.77 -8.65
CA ARG A 16 5.18 16.15 -8.57
C ARG A 16 6.51 16.10 -7.81
N SER A 17 7.55 16.71 -8.36
CA SER A 17 8.96 16.60 -7.93
C SER A 17 9.30 17.14 -6.52
N SER A 18 8.33 17.60 -5.74
CA SER A 18 8.58 18.37 -4.50
C SER A 18 8.07 17.72 -3.21
N GLU A 19 7.42 16.56 -3.25
CA GLU A 19 7.02 15.83 -2.04
C GLU A 19 8.07 14.77 -1.72
N ARG A 20 8.90 15.02 -0.69
CA ARG A 20 9.86 14.02 -0.20
C ARG A 20 9.10 12.97 0.61
N ALA A 21 9.27 11.70 0.24
CA ALA A 21 8.78 10.60 1.06
C ALA A 21 9.50 10.61 2.40
N PHE A 22 8.75 10.41 3.48
CA PHE A 22 9.31 10.26 4.82
C PHE A 22 9.92 8.85 4.99
N LEU A 23 9.27 7.84 4.42
CA LEU A 23 9.73 6.46 4.38
C LEU A 23 9.44 5.89 3.00
N SER A 24 10.41 5.17 2.42
CA SER A 24 10.27 4.42 1.17
C SER A 24 10.81 3.00 1.38
N LEU A 25 10.05 1.99 0.95
CA LEU A 25 10.40 0.58 1.07
C LEU A 25 10.28 -0.10 -0.29
N GLN A 26 11.41 -0.54 -0.84
CA GLN A 26 11.43 -1.35 -2.05
C GLN A 26 11.05 -2.80 -1.72
N LEU A 27 10.21 -3.38 -2.57
CA LEU A 27 9.65 -4.71 -2.39
C LEU A 27 10.32 -5.70 -3.36
N GLU A 28 10.92 -6.73 -2.77
CA GLU A 28 11.47 -7.88 -3.46
C GLU A 28 10.63 -9.11 -3.12
N TYR A 29 10.38 -9.97 -4.12
CA TYR A 29 9.53 -11.14 -3.98
C TYR A 29 10.37 -12.40 -4.18
N GLU A 30 10.59 -13.12 -3.08
CA GLU A 30 11.22 -14.42 -3.10
C GLU A 30 10.22 -15.48 -3.57
N GLY A 31 10.64 -16.34 -4.51
CA GLY A 31 9.82 -17.48 -4.98
C GLY A 31 9.30 -17.39 -6.43
N ALA A 32 9.49 -16.27 -7.13
CA ALA A 32 9.24 -16.19 -8.57
C ALA A 32 10.26 -15.28 -9.27
N SER A 33 11.03 -15.83 -10.18
CA SER A 33 11.99 -15.05 -10.99
C SER A 33 11.25 -14.07 -11.92
N ALA A 34 11.96 -13.04 -12.38
CA ALA A 34 11.41 -12.10 -13.35
C ALA A 34 10.89 -12.79 -14.63
N VAL A 35 11.50 -13.91 -15.01
CA VAL A 35 11.05 -14.72 -16.16
C VAL A 35 9.74 -15.43 -15.82
N GLN A 36 9.64 -16.08 -14.65
CA GLN A 36 8.42 -16.76 -14.22
C GLN A 36 7.23 -15.80 -14.10
N LEU A 37 7.45 -14.60 -13.56
CA LEU A 37 6.43 -13.56 -13.49
C LEU A 37 5.91 -13.15 -14.87
N ARG A 38 6.76 -13.11 -15.91
CA ARG A 38 6.32 -12.82 -17.28
C ARG A 38 5.39 -13.90 -17.83
N PHE A 39 5.71 -15.17 -17.61
CA PHE A 39 4.83 -16.27 -18.04
C PHE A 39 3.50 -16.26 -17.32
N LEU A 40 3.48 -16.02 -16.00
CA LEU A 40 2.24 -15.88 -15.24
C LEU A 40 1.36 -14.77 -15.81
N ARG A 41 1.94 -13.62 -16.19
CA ARG A 41 1.19 -12.55 -16.85
C ARG A 41 0.62 -12.96 -18.21
N LEU A 42 1.39 -13.68 -19.03
CA LEU A 42 0.91 -14.09 -20.35
C LEU A 42 -0.25 -15.10 -20.28
N LEU A 43 -0.32 -15.88 -19.19
CA LEU A 43 -1.29 -16.97 -19.03
C LEU A 43 -2.52 -16.59 -18.19
N SER A 44 -2.58 -15.36 -17.67
CA SER A 44 -3.65 -14.90 -16.79
C SER A 44 -4.38 -13.70 -17.39
N GLY A 45 -5.62 -13.47 -16.92
CA GLY A 45 -6.42 -12.30 -17.29
C GLY A 45 -6.48 -11.26 -16.18
N ARG A 46 -6.19 -11.66 -14.93
CA ARG A 46 -6.29 -10.79 -13.76
C ARG A 46 -5.14 -11.02 -12.78
N ALA A 47 -4.77 -9.96 -12.07
CA ALA A 47 -3.84 -10.00 -10.96
C ALA A 47 -4.47 -9.37 -9.70
N ALA A 48 -4.15 -9.93 -8.54
CA ALA A 48 -4.58 -9.42 -7.24
C ALA A 48 -3.46 -9.47 -6.21
N GLN A 49 -3.43 -8.49 -5.31
CA GLN A 49 -2.48 -8.41 -4.21
C GLN A 49 -3.12 -7.66 -3.03
N GLN A 50 -2.68 -7.97 -1.82
CA GLN A 50 -3.16 -7.31 -0.60
C GLN A 50 -1.99 -6.72 0.18
N VAL A 51 -2.21 -5.58 0.82
CA VAL A 51 -1.25 -4.97 1.76
C VAL A 51 -1.99 -4.59 3.03
N SER A 52 -1.54 -5.10 4.16
CA SER A 52 -2.09 -4.76 5.48
C SER A 52 -1.22 -3.69 6.13
N TYR A 53 -1.86 -2.65 6.66
CA TYR A 53 -1.25 -1.61 7.47
C TYR A 53 -1.69 -1.79 8.92
N ALA A 54 -0.73 -1.87 9.82
CA ALA A 54 -0.95 -1.96 11.24
C ALA A 54 -0.23 -0.82 11.96
N CYS A 55 -0.88 -0.26 12.98
CA CYS A 55 -0.30 0.83 13.75
C CYS A 55 -0.57 0.67 15.24
N ARG A 56 0.43 1.01 16.06
CA ARG A 56 0.30 1.06 17.52
C ARG A 56 0.28 2.52 17.99
N PRO A 57 -0.81 2.98 18.62
CA PRO A 57 -0.83 4.30 19.22
C PRO A 57 0.15 4.37 20.39
N ARG A 58 0.86 5.49 20.53
CA ARG A 58 1.72 5.75 21.69
C ARG A 58 0.85 6.42 22.77
N ALA A 59 1.05 6.05 24.03
CA ALA A 59 0.23 6.49 25.17
C ALA A 59 0.35 7.98 25.53
N THR A 60 0.89 8.83 24.65
CA THR A 60 1.09 10.25 24.91
C THR A 60 0.01 11.10 24.25
N HIS A 61 -0.91 11.57 25.09
CA HIS A 61 -1.86 12.66 24.89
C HIS A 61 -2.82 12.54 23.70
N GLY A 62 -3.83 11.66 23.82
CA GLY A 62 -5.26 11.88 23.50
C GLY A 62 -5.67 12.65 22.23
N ARG A 63 -4.77 12.91 21.28
CA ARG A 63 -5.02 13.65 20.06
C ARG A 63 -5.20 12.63 18.94
N PRO A 64 -6.28 12.74 18.14
CA PRO A 64 -6.45 11.90 16.97
C PRO A 64 -5.26 12.13 16.03
N GLN A 65 -4.65 11.03 15.59
CA GLN A 65 -3.50 11.11 14.70
C GLN A 65 -3.93 11.69 13.35
N PRO A 66 -3.12 12.57 12.74
CA PRO A 66 -3.40 13.06 11.40
C PRO A 66 -3.28 11.90 10.40
N ALA A 67 -4.17 11.91 9.41
CA ALA A 67 -4.10 10.98 8.30
C ALA A 67 -2.80 11.19 7.50
N LYS A 68 -2.17 10.11 7.07
CA LYS A 68 -0.92 10.14 6.29
C LYS A 68 -1.19 9.77 4.85
N ALA A 69 -0.51 10.40 3.90
CA ALA A 69 -0.62 10.00 2.51
C ALA A 69 0.35 8.84 2.24
N ILE A 70 -0.11 7.83 1.51
CA ILE A 70 0.71 6.69 1.09
C ILE A 70 0.61 6.51 -0.41
N ARG A 71 1.71 6.08 -1.02
CA ARG A 71 1.77 5.68 -2.42
C ARG A 71 2.39 4.30 -2.56
N PHE A 72 1.84 3.52 -3.48
CA PHE A 72 2.33 2.20 -3.86
C PHE A 72 2.75 2.25 -5.32
N LEU A 73 4.01 1.97 -5.62
CA LEU A 73 4.53 1.94 -6.98
C LEU A 73 4.17 0.62 -7.65
N ALA A 74 3.60 0.69 -8.83
CA ALA A 74 3.24 -0.48 -9.64
C ALA A 74 4.47 -1.13 -10.28
N ASP A 75 4.34 -2.37 -10.78
CA ASP A 75 5.44 -3.06 -11.46
C ASP A 75 5.98 -2.33 -12.68
N SER A 76 5.10 -1.67 -13.44
CA SER A 76 5.48 -0.85 -14.60
C SER A 76 6.39 0.33 -14.24
N ARG A 77 6.50 0.71 -12.96
CA ARG A 77 7.22 1.90 -12.46
C ARG A 77 6.75 3.25 -13.00
N GLU A 78 5.78 3.25 -13.92
CA GLU A 78 5.18 4.46 -14.49
C GLU A 78 3.92 4.90 -13.74
N ARG A 79 3.24 3.94 -13.09
CA ARG A 79 1.99 4.19 -12.35
C ARG A 79 2.18 3.92 -10.88
N SER A 80 1.40 4.60 -10.06
CA SER A 80 1.34 4.37 -8.62
C SER A 80 -0.09 4.52 -8.15
N TYR A 81 -0.47 3.72 -7.16
CA TYR A 81 -1.70 3.92 -6.39
C TYR A 81 -1.41 4.88 -5.24
N ALA A 82 -2.36 5.74 -4.89
CA ALA A 82 -2.32 6.60 -3.73
C ALA A 82 -3.51 6.31 -2.84
N ALA A 83 -3.28 6.36 -1.54
CA ALA A 83 -4.32 6.24 -0.55
C ALA A 83 -3.99 7.10 0.66
N THR A 84 -4.93 7.13 1.58
CA THR A 84 -4.78 7.80 2.86
C THR A 84 -4.78 6.74 3.95
N LEU A 85 -3.73 6.72 4.75
CA LEU A 85 -3.68 5.91 5.96
C LEU A 85 -4.50 6.61 7.05
N PRO A 86 -5.48 5.91 7.65
CA PRO A 86 -6.20 6.47 8.78
C PRO A 86 -5.24 6.70 9.95
N GLY A 87 -5.53 7.74 10.74
CA GLY A 87 -4.84 7.96 12.00
C GLY A 87 -5.16 6.83 12.98
N CYS A 88 -4.16 6.40 13.76
CA CYS A 88 -4.36 5.33 14.73
C CYS A 88 -5.04 5.91 15.97
N VAL A 89 -6.19 5.34 16.34
CA VAL A 89 -6.97 5.73 17.51
C VAL A 89 -6.80 4.66 18.58
N LEU A 90 -6.66 5.07 19.84
CA LEU A 90 -6.81 4.17 20.98
C LEU A 90 -8.30 3.85 21.09
N ASP A 91 -8.76 2.78 20.45
CA ASP A 91 -10.04 2.19 20.85
C ASP A 91 -9.80 1.39 22.14
N ASN A 92 -10.77 1.45 23.05
CA ASN A 92 -10.68 1.00 24.45
C ASN A 92 -10.23 -0.47 24.65
N ASP A 93 -10.17 -1.26 23.57
CA ASP A 93 -9.71 -2.65 23.57
C ASP A 93 -8.46 -2.80 22.70
N SER A 94 -7.28 -2.49 23.22
CA SER A 94 -5.96 -3.05 22.81
C SER A 94 -5.65 -3.25 21.30
N SER A 95 -6.33 -2.55 20.39
CA SER A 95 -6.43 -3.01 19.00
C SER A 95 -5.51 -2.24 18.08
N LEU A 96 -4.60 -2.98 17.45
CA LEU A 96 -3.96 -2.58 16.21
C LEU A 96 -5.06 -2.23 15.21
N THR A 97 -5.11 -0.97 14.76
CA THR A 97 -5.99 -0.63 13.64
C THR A 97 -5.41 -1.26 12.38
N ASP A 98 -5.97 -2.39 11.96
CA ASP A 98 -5.56 -3.09 10.75
C ASP A 98 -6.37 -2.56 9.55
N THR A 99 -5.71 -1.82 8.67
CA THR A 99 -6.28 -1.38 7.40
C THR A 99 -5.76 -2.27 6.29
N ILE A 100 -6.65 -2.88 5.50
CA ILE A 100 -6.26 -3.75 4.39
C ILE A 100 -6.52 -3.03 3.07
N PHE A 101 -5.48 -2.91 2.25
CA PHE A 101 -5.55 -2.42 0.88
C PHE A 101 -5.64 -3.60 -0.07
N HIS A 102 -6.72 -3.66 -0.86
CA HIS A 102 -6.92 -4.67 -1.89
C HIS A 102 -6.63 -4.08 -3.27
N PHE A 103 -5.66 -4.65 -3.97
CA PHE A 103 -5.33 -4.30 -5.34
C PHE A 103 -5.81 -5.44 -6.24
N ALA A 104 -6.74 -5.16 -7.16
CA ALA A 104 -7.17 -6.12 -8.16
C ALA A 104 -7.31 -5.42 -9.51
N THR A 105 -6.78 -6.02 -10.57
CA THR A 105 -6.73 -5.38 -11.89
C THR A 105 -6.59 -6.41 -13.01
N GLU A 106 -7.14 -6.09 -14.18
CA GLU A 106 -6.91 -6.83 -15.43
C GLU A 106 -5.62 -6.38 -16.13
N GLU A 107 -5.03 -5.23 -15.72
CA GLU A 107 -3.76 -4.75 -16.24
C GLU A 107 -2.58 -5.34 -15.45
N LEU A 108 -2.12 -6.50 -15.89
CA LEU A 108 -1.14 -7.33 -15.18
C LEU A 108 0.23 -6.69 -15.00
N ALA A 109 0.54 -5.65 -15.77
CA ALA A 109 1.75 -4.84 -15.61
C ALA A 109 1.72 -3.92 -14.37
N LEU A 110 0.59 -3.85 -13.64
CA LEU A 110 0.50 -3.05 -12.43
C LEU A 110 0.95 -3.80 -11.17
N LEU A 111 0.93 -5.14 -11.18
CA LEU A 111 1.29 -5.99 -10.05
C LEU A 111 2.46 -6.93 -10.42
N PRO A 112 3.32 -7.32 -9.47
CA PRO A 112 3.30 -6.97 -8.04
C PRO A 112 3.73 -5.52 -7.76
N LEU A 113 3.41 -5.01 -6.58
CA LEU A 113 3.88 -3.70 -6.12
C LEU A 113 5.40 -3.69 -5.95
N ARG A 114 6.08 -2.58 -6.27
CA ARG A 114 7.56 -2.47 -6.25
C ARG A 114 8.11 -1.58 -5.16
N ASP A 115 7.35 -0.60 -4.73
CA ASP A 115 7.75 0.34 -3.70
C ASP A 115 6.51 0.78 -2.91
N LEU A 116 6.71 1.11 -1.65
CA LEU A 116 5.74 1.73 -0.77
C LEU A 116 6.37 2.98 -0.16
N ALA A 117 5.78 4.13 -0.42
CA ALA A 117 6.22 5.42 0.09
C ALA A 117 5.17 6.07 0.98
N VAL A 118 5.53 6.42 2.21
CA VAL A 118 4.69 7.16 3.15
C VAL A 118 5.14 8.62 3.18
N PHE A 119 4.17 9.52 3.04
CA PHE A 119 4.36 10.97 3.05
C PHE A 119 3.72 11.56 4.29
N HIS A 120 4.40 12.54 4.87
CA HIS A 120 4.05 13.06 6.18
C HIS A 120 4.62 14.46 6.42
N ASN A 121 3.90 15.26 7.21
CA ASN A 121 4.12 16.71 7.37
C ASN A 121 4.63 17.17 8.77
N GLY A 122 5.14 16.30 9.66
CA GLY A 122 5.82 16.80 10.88
C GLY A 122 5.98 15.89 12.11
N ASP A 123 5.00 15.07 12.50
CA ASP A 123 5.09 14.06 13.58
C ASP A 123 5.52 12.60 13.19
N ALA A 124 6.80 12.26 13.37
CA ALA A 124 7.37 10.92 13.08
C ALA A 124 7.31 9.92 14.25
N SER A 125 6.60 10.25 15.34
CA SER A 125 6.88 9.64 16.66
C SER A 125 6.24 8.27 16.96
N HIS A 126 5.65 7.59 15.96
CA HIS A 126 4.80 6.40 16.18
C HIS A 126 5.25 5.17 15.36
N GLN A 127 5.13 3.99 15.98
CA GLN A 127 5.45 2.70 15.36
C GLN A 127 4.28 2.22 14.51
N PHE A 128 4.54 2.03 13.21
CA PHE A 128 3.63 1.41 12.26
C PHE A 128 4.37 0.35 11.44
N GLY A 129 3.62 -0.56 10.85
CA GLY A 129 4.15 -1.63 10.02
C GLY A 129 3.24 -1.92 8.83
N PHE A 130 3.84 -2.51 7.81
CA PHE A 130 3.14 -3.02 6.64
C PHE A 130 3.45 -4.50 6.47
N THR A 131 2.42 -5.28 6.14
CA THR A 131 2.56 -6.67 5.71
C THR A 131 2.11 -6.75 4.27
N VAL A 132 3.03 -7.05 3.36
CA VAL A 132 2.76 -7.18 1.93
C VAL A 132 2.44 -8.63 1.62
N GLY A 133 1.23 -8.89 1.14
CA GLY A 133 0.80 -10.22 0.71
C GLY A 133 1.37 -10.62 -0.65
N PRO A 134 1.29 -11.93 -0.99
CA PRO A 134 1.70 -12.41 -2.30
C PRO A 134 0.85 -11.81 -3.41
N VAL A 135 1.38 -11.81 -4.63
CA VAL A 135 0.61 -11.53 -5.84
C VAL A 135 -0.01 -12.83 -6.37
N CYS A 136 -1.30 -12.78 -6.67
CA CYS A 136 -2.05 -13.88 -7.26
C CYS A 136 -2.40 -13.54 -8.71
N PHE A 137 -2.18 -14.48 -9.63
CA PHE A 137 -2.56 -14.38 -11.04
C PHE A 137 -3.64 -15.42 -11.35
N SER A 138 -4.68 -15.02 -12.08
CA SER A 138 -5.81 -15.88 -12.47
C SER A 138 -6.24 -15.63 -13.92
#